data_AF-A0AAE0VIM6-F1
#
_entry.id   AF-A0AAE0VIM6-F1
#
_cell.length_a   1.000
_cell.length_b   1.000
_cell.length_c   1.000
_cell.angle_alpha   90.00
_cell.angle_beta   90.00
_cell.angle_gamma   90.00
#
_symmetry.space_group_name_H-M   'P 1'
#
loop_
_entity.id
_entity.type
_entity.pdbx_description
1 polymer ?
#
loop_
_entity_poly.entity_id
_entity_poly.type
_entity_poly.pdbx_seq_one_letter_code
_entity_poly.pdbx_strand_id
1 'polypeptide(L)'
;HTALFPHNSSKVIRINGTTYISTYAYHDDLGEWDAKHGANYTPIFDHAMLFTRHDLHRASIDDNNIYGLCWTGGVCTPGERTSVVQTDDYVTTVLTAAHELGH
;
A
#
# COMPACT_ATOMS: atom_id res chain seq x y z
N HIS A 1 11.84 -5.83 -12.04
CA HIS A 1 11.63 -6.91 -11.06
C HIS A 1 10.29 -6.65 -10.38
N THR A 2 9.29 -7.49 -10.60
CA THR A 2 8.00 -7.38 -9.91
C THR A 2 8.10 -8.18 -8.62
N ALA A 3 8.07 -7.53 -7.46
CA ALA A 3 8.05 -8.22 -6.18
C ALA A 3 6.65 -8.81 -5.95
N LEU A 4 6.59 -10.11 -5.66
CA LEU A 4 5.38 -10.75 -5.15
C LEU A 4 5.43 -10.67 -3.62
N PHE A 5 4.46 -9.98 -3.02
CA PHE A 5 4.38 -9.80 -1.57
C PHE A 5 3.83 -11.09 -0.92
N PRO A 6 4.55 -11.71 0.03
CA PRO A 6 4.09 -12.94 0.68
C PRO A 6 2.87 -12.65 1.55
N HIS A 7 1.84 -13.49 1.43
CA HIS A 7 0.54 -13.36 2.10
C HIS A 7 0.56 -13.86 3.55
N ASN A 8 0.06 -13.07 4.50
CA ASN A 8 -0.40 -13.60 5.79
C ASN A 8 -1.71 -12.92 6.24
N SER A 9 -2.71 -13.72 6.64
CA SER A 9 -4.13 -13.36 6.95
C SER A 9 -5.04 -12.99 5.75
N SER A 10 -6.37 -13.22 5.90
CA SER A 10 -7.35 -12.94 4.83
C SER A 10 -7.51 -11.45 4.63
N LYS A 11 -6.78 -10.90 3.66
CA LYS A 11 -6.86 -9.49 3.23
C LYS A 11 -8.18 -9.15 2.53
N VAL A 12 -8.94 -10.18 2.14
CA VAL A 12 -10.20 -10.05 1.41
C VAL A 12 -11.32 -9.70 2.38
N ILE A 13 -11.94 -8.56 2.16
CA ILE A 13 -13.12 -8.09 2.89
C ILE A 13 -14.33 -8.20 1.96
N ARG A 14 -15.45 -8.75 2.43
CA ARG A 14 -16.68 -8.86 1.63
C ARG A 14 -17.81 -8.11 2.31
N ILE A 15 -18.35 -7.10 1.61
CA ILE A 15 -19.46 -6.26 2.09
C ILE A 15 -20.55 -6.29 1.03
N ASN A 16 -21.75 -6.76 1.40
CA ASN A 16 -22.91 -6.84 0.51
C ASN A 16 -22.65 -7.54 -0.84
N GLY A 17 -21.76 -8.53 -0.86
CA GLY A 17 -21.36 -9.26 -2.07
C GLY A 17 -20.22 -8.61 -2.87
N THR A 18 -19.83 -7.37 -2.55
CA THR A 18 -18.65 -6.71 -3.12
C THR A 18 -17.39 -7.16 -2.38
N THR A 19 -16.29 -7.35 -3.12
CA THR A 19 -15.00 -7.77 -2.59
C THR A 19 -14.02 -6.60 -2.57
N TYR A 20 -13.47 -6.32 -1.40
CA TYR A 20 -12.44 -5.33 -1.15
C TYR A 20 -11.17 -5.99 -0.61
N ILE A 21 -10.10 -5.22 -0.57
CA ILE A 21 -8.85 -5.55 0.07
C ILE A 21 -8.61 -4.63 1.26
N SER A 22 -8.25 -5.20 2.41
CA SER A 22 -7.81 -4.44 3.57
C SER A 22 -6.58 -3.61 3.24
N THR A 23 -6.72 -2.28 3.29
CA THR A 23 -5.61 -1.35 3.00
C THR A 23 -4.46 -1.54 3.98
N TYR A 24 -4.77 -1.66 5.28
CA TYR A 24 -3.77 -1.88 6.32
C TYR A 24 -3.02 -3.19 6.12
N ALA A 25 -3.71 -4.31 5.87
CA ALA A 25 -3.03 -5.59 5.66
C ALA A 25 -2.19 -5.63 4.36
N TYR A 26 -2.49 -4.79 3.37
CA TYR A 26 -1.64 -4.64 2.19
C TYR A 26 -0.38 -3.82 2.52
N HIS A 27 -0.54 -2.73 3.26
CA HIS A 27 0.55 -1.86 3.65
C HIS A 27 1.51 -2.52 4.65
N ASP A 28 0.98 -3.26 5.63
CA ASP A 28 1.77 -4.01 6.62
C ASP A 28 2.64 -5.08 5.94
N ASP A 29 2.08 -5.90 5.04
CA ASP A 29 2.85 -6.92 4.31
C ASP A 29 3.94 -6.28 3.41
N LEU A 30 3.68 -5.09 2.86
CA LEU A 30 4.67 -4.34 2.09
C LEU A 30 5.79 -3.79 3.01
N GLY A 31 5.43 -3.29 4.18
CA GLY A 31 6.39 -2.87 5.21
C GLY A 31 7.26 -4.02 5.71
N GLU A 32 6.67 -5.19 5.98
CA GLU A 32 7.41 -6.40 6.33
C GLU A 32 8.36 -6.84 5.20
N TRP A 33 7.89 -6.74 3.95
CA TRP A 33 8.73 -7.00 2.79
C TRP A 33 9.92 -6.04 2.70
N ASP A 34 9.71 -4.72 2.90
CA ASP A 34 10.78 -3.72 2.86
C ASP A 34 11.74 -3.88 4.04
N ALA A 35 11.25 -4.17 5.24
CA ALA A 35 12.10 -4.43 6.40
C ALA A 35 13.06 -5.62 6.16
N LYS A 36 12.58 -6.64 5.44
CA LYS A 36 13.36 -7.86 5.15
C LYS A 36 14.24 -7.75 3.90
N HIS A 37 13.80 -7.04 2.87
CA HIS A 37 14.45 -7.04 1.55
C HIS A 37 14.89 -5.65 1.06
N GLY A 38 14.38 -4.58 1.67
CA GLY A 38 14.59 -3.19 1.25
C GLY A 38 16.06 -2.79 1.19
N ALA A 39 16.92 -3.32 2.07
CA ALA A 39 18.36 -3.07 1.97
C ALA A 39 18.98 -3.45 0.61
N ASN A 40 18.35 -4.37 -0.14
CA ASN A 40 18.79 -4.81 -1.46
C ASN A 40 18.06 -4.12 -2.63
N TYR A 41 16.89 -3.50 -2.38
CA TYR A 41 15.98 -3.03 -3.43
C TYR A 41 15.47 -1.59 -3.26
N THR A 42 15.51 -1.06 -2.05
CA THR A 42 15.05 0.27 -1.63
C THR A 42 16.20 0.97 -0.89
N PRO A 43 17.06 1.71 -1.60
CA PRO A 43 18.10 2.55 -0.98
C PRO A 43 17.56 3.42 0.16
N ILE A 44 18.44 3.87 1.06
CA ILE A 44 18.04 4.56 2.31
C ILE A 44 17.10 5.75 2.11
N PHE A 45 17.25 6.48 1.00
CA PHE A 45 16.46 7.67 0.68
C PHE A 45 15.37 7.43 -0.38
N ASP A 46 15.09 6.16 -0.69
CA ASP A 46 14.12 5.76 -1.70
C ASP A 46 12.85 5.22 -1.04
N HIS A 47 11.77 5.17 -1.82
CA HIS A 47 10.45 4.75 -1.37
C HIS A 47 9.89 3.67 -2.29
N ALA A 48 9.22 2.67 -1.72
CA ALA A 48 8.61 1.58 -2.47
C ALA A 48 7.08 1.75 -2.54
N MET A 49 6.51 1.66 -3.74
CA MET A 49 5.07 1.81 -3.96
C MET A 49 4.46 0.55 -4.55
N LEU A 50 3.37 0.07 -3.95
CA LEU A 50 2.53 -1.00 -4.48
C LEU A 50 1.31 -0.42 -5.19
N PHE A 51 1.23 -0.64 -6.49
CA PHE A 51 0.06 -0.32 -7.30
C PHE A 51 -0.87 -1.54 -7.43
N THR A 52 -2.16 -1.36 -7.16
CA THR A 52 -3.15 -2.44 -7.25
C THR A 52 -4.47 -2.01 -7.88
N ARG A 53 -5.12 -2.91 -8.61
CA ARG A 53 -6.48 -2.74 -9.14
C ARG A 53 -7.57 -3.27 -8.20
N HIS A 54 -7.19 -3.68 -7.00
CA HIS A 54 -8.19 -4.07 -6.01
C HIS A 54 -8.75 -2.84 -5.33
N ASP A 55 -10.07 -2.82 -5.13
CA ASP A 55 -10.72 -1.81 -4.32
C ASP A 55 -10.22 -1.91 -2.87
N LEU A 56 -9.62 -0.84 -2.39
CA LEU A 56 -9.08 -0.73 -1.04
C LEU A 56 -10.21 -0.40 -0.06
N HIS A 57 -10.09 -0.92 1.15
CA HIS A 57 -11.07 -0.69 2.21
C HIS A 57 -10.41 -0.63 3.59
N ARG A 58 -10.86 0.36 4.37
CA ARG A 58 -10.47 0.55 5.76
C ARG A 58 -11.62 0.20 6.68
N ALA A 59 -11.55 -1.04 7.18
CA ALA A 59 -12.55 -1.60 8.07
C ALA A 59 -12.76 -0.79 9.37
N SER A 60 -11.76 -0.05 9.85
CA SER A 60 -11.85 0.70 11.12
C SER A 60 -12.92 1.80 11.09
N ILE A 61 -13.26 2.31 9.90
CA ILE A 61 -14.25 3.38 9.71
C ILE A 61 -15.28 3.03 8.63
N ASP A 62 -15.33 1.77 8.19
CA ASP A 62 -16.18 1.29 7.09
C ASP A 62 -16.07 2.17 5.83
N ASP A 63 -14.83 2.51 5.45
CA ASP A 63 -14.55 3.43 4.35
C ASP A 63 -13.90 2.69 3.18
N ASN A 64 -14.55 2.75 2.03
CA ASN A 64 -14.10 2.23 0.74
C ASN A 64 -13.74 3.34 -0.26
N ASN A 65 -13.67 4.61 0.20
CA ASN A 65 -13.24 5.76 -0.57
C ASN A 65 -11.77 6.11 -0.27
N ILE A 66 -10.93 5.08 -0.16
CA ILE A 66 -9.51 5.21 0.14
C ILE A 66 -8.73 4.76 -1.08
N TYR A 67 -7.91 5.65 -1.60
CA TYR A 67 -7.11 5.40 -2.79
C TYR A 67 -5.66 5.07 -2.48
N GLY A 68 -5.21 5.32 -1.26
CA GLY A 68 -3.85 5.02 -0.86
C GLY A 68 -3.64 5.02 0.65
N LEU A 69 -2.46 4.55 1.05
CA LEU A 69 -1.99 4.58 2.42
C LEU A 69 -0.46 4.54 2.45
N CYS A 70 0.12 5.33 3.36
CA CYS A 70 1.53 5.29 3.70
C CYS A 70 1.77 5.68 5.17
N TRP A 71 3.02 5.62 5.61
CA TRP A 71 3.46 6.22 6.87
C TRP A 71 3.88 7.68 6.64
N THR A 72 3.56 8.55 7.60
CA THR A 72 4.02 9.94 7.59
C THR A 72 5.49 10.02 8.00
N GLY A 73 6.34 10.63 7.17
CA GLY A 73 7.77 10.84 7.47
C GLY A 73 8.64 9.58 7.54
N GLY A 74 8.13 8.44 7.04
CA GLY A 74 8.79 7.13 7.11
C GLY A 74 9.89 6.89 6.07
N VAL A 75 10.19 7.87 5.20
CA VAL A 75 11.05 7.70 4.00
C VAL A 75 12.44 7.11 4.28
N CYS A 76 13.01 7.39 5.45
CA CYS A 76 14.33 6.88 5.85
C CYS A 76 14.26 5.68 6.80
N THR A 77 13.07 5.18 7.13
CA THR A 77 12.86 4.11 8.11
C THR A 77 12.53 2.80 7.37
N PRO A 78 13.36 1.74 7.50
CA PRO A 78 13.05 0.44 6.93
C PRO A 78 11.69 -0.08 7.40
N GLY A 79 10.87 -0.51 6.46
CA GLY A 79 9.49 -0.96 6.71
C GLY A 79 8.44 0.15 6.77
N GLU A 80 8.84 1.43 6.78
CA GLU A 80 7.91 2.56 6.77
C GLU A 80 7.96 3.39 5.47
N ARG A 81 9.03 3.28 4.69
CA ARG A 81 9.21 3.91 3.36
C ARG A 81 8.42 3.24 2.24
N THR A 82 7.17 2.92 2.55
CA THR A 82 6.30 2.13 1.69
C THR A 82 4.92 2.75 1.57
N SER A 83 4.30 2.65 0.40
CA SER A 83 2.91 3.03 0.20
C SER A 83 2.15 2.07 -0.71
N VAL A 84 0.82 2.05 -0.53
CA VAL A 84 -0.12 1.34 -1.38
C VAL A 84 -0.96 2.37 -2.12
N VAL A 85 -1.20 2.13 -3.40
CA VAL A 85 -2.01 2.99 -4.28
C VAL A 85 -2.99 2.13 -5.07
N GLN A 86 -4.28 2.39 -4.92
CA GLN A 86 -5.34 1.89 -5.79
C GLN A 86 -5.26 2.57 -7.15
N THR A 87 -5.40 1.79 -8.21
CA THR A 87 -5.35 2.27 -9.59
C THR A 87 -6.69 2.13 -10.29
N ASP A 88 -7.35 3.25 -10.53
CA ASP A 88 -8.65 3.31 -11.22
C ASP A 88 -8.51 3.88 -12.63
N ASP A 89 -7.81 5.01 -12.76
CA ASP A 89 -7.40 5.61 -14.03
C ASP A 89 -5.99 6.20 -13.93
N TYR A 90 -5.41 6.59 -15.07
CA TYR A 90 -4.03 7.10 -15.12
C TYR A 90 -3.82 8.38 -14.31
N VAL A 91 -4.77 9.32 -14.34
CA VAL A 91 -4.60 10.65 -13.72
C VAL A 91 -4.79 10.58 -12.22
N THR A 92 -5.82 9.88 -11.76
CA THR A 92 -6.07 9.68 -10.32
C THR A 92 -4.92 8.88 -9.71
N THR A 93 -4.44 7.83 -10.38
CA THR A 93 -3.31 7.03 -9.90
C THR A 93 -2.05 7.88 -9.66
N VAL A 94 -1.67 8.77 -10.59
CA VAL A 94 -0.45 9.58 -10.41
C VAL A 94 -0.61 10.64 -9.33
N LEU A 95 -1.80 11.23 -9.19
CA LEU A 95 -2.07 12.21 -8.13
C LEU A 95 -2.13 11.55 -6.75
N THR A 96 -2.74 10.37 -6.65
CA THR A 96 -2.74 9.58 -5.42
C THR A 96 -1.31 9.17 -5.06
N ALA A 97 -0.52 8.68 -6.02
CA ALA A 97 0.88 8.36 -5.76
C ALA A 97 1.68 9.57 -5.23
N ALA A 98 1.50 10.74 -5.84
CA ALA A 98 2.13 11.98 -5.36
C ALA A 98 1.65 12.38 -3.96
N HIS A 99 0.36 12.21 -3.67
CA HIS A 99 -0.21 12.44 -2.35
C HIS A 99 0.43 11.53 -1.30
N GLU A 100 0.52 10.21 -1.57
CA GLU A 100 1.12 9.25 -0.63
C GLU A 100 2.62 9.46 -0.43
N LEU A 101 3.35 9.98 -1.42
CA LEU A 101 4.76 10.37 -1.27
C LEU A 101 4.97 11.64 -0.43
N GLY A 102 3.94 12.48 -0.32
CA GLY A 102 4.01 13.76 0.39
C GLY A 102 3.73 13.66 1.89
N HIS A 103 3.16 12.55 2.35
CA HIS A 103 3.01 12.20 3.76
C HIS A 103 4.37 11.82 4.37
#